data_AF-A0A4Y1QP27-F1
#
_entry.id   AF-A0A4Y1QP27-F1
#
_cell.length_a   1.000
_cell.length_b   1.000
_cell.length_c   1.000
_cell.angle_alpha   90.00
_cell.angle_beta   90.00
_cell.angle_gamma   90.00
#
_symmetry.space_group_name_H-M   'P 1'
#
loop_
_entity.id
_entity.type
_entity.pdbx_description
1 polymer ?
#
loop_
_entity_poly.entity_id
_entity_poly.type
_entity_poly.pdbx_seq_one_letter_code
_entity_poly.pdbx_strand_id
1 'polypeptide(L)'
;MVKVCKLQRSIYGLKQVSRSWNIRFDEAIKGYGFSQNEDEPCVYKKNNGSAVVFLVLYVDDILMFRNDIGMLTFVKLWLSKTFSMKDLGNASYILGIKIYRDGSRKLIGLS
;
A
#
# COMPACT_ATOMS: atom_id res chain seq x y z
N MET A 1 20.09 13.13 38.62
CA MET A 1 18.68 13.06 38.18
C MET A 1 18.64 12.61 36.73
N VAL A 2 17.94 11.52 36.42
CA VAL A 2 17.76 11.06 35.03
C VAL A 2 16.64 11.87 34.40
N LYS A 3 16.90 12.53 33.27
CA LYS A 3 15.85 13.20 32.49
C LYS A 3 15.08 12.13 31.71
N VAL A 4 13.77 12.15 31.83
CA VAL A 4 12.86 11.28 31.08
C VAL A 4 12.02 12.11 30.10
N CYS A 5 11.77 11.58 28.91
CA CYS A 5 10.98 12.23 27.87
C CYS A 5 9.65 11.49 27.67
N LYS A 6 8.54 12.22 27.56
CA LYS A 6 7.23 11.67 27.20
C LYS A 6 7.03 11.77 25.69
N LEU A 7 6.75 10.64 25.05
CA LEU A 7 6.43 10.59 23.64
C LEU A 7 5.01 11.11 23.39
N GLN A 8 4.87 12.07 22.48
CA GLN A 8 3.58 12.61 22.05
C GLN A 8 2.95 11.80 20.92
N ARG A 9 3.76 10.97 20.25
CA ARG A 9 3.35 10.07 19.17
C ARG A 9 4.11 8.76 19.28
N SER A 10 3.50 7.72 18.76
CA SER A 10 4.10 6.41 18.54
C SER A 10 5.41 6.51 17.74
N ILE A 11 6.47 5.81 18.19
CA ILE A 11 7.74 5.73 17.46
C ILE A 11 7.70 4.56 16.48
N TYR A 12 8.26 4.77 15.30
CA TYR A 12 8.57 3.70 14.35
C TYR A 12 9.48 2.63 14.97
N GLY A 13 9.31 1.37 14.55
CA GLY A 13 10.09 0.23 15.05
C GLY A 13 9.51 -0.45 16.31
N LEU A 14 8.51 0.13 16.96
CA LEU A 14 7.78 -0.56 18.02
C LEU A 14 6.69 -1.47 17.43
N LYS A 15 6.69 -2.75 17.83
CA LYS A 15 5.69 -3.76 17.39
C LYS A 15 4.24 -3.30 17.56
N GLN A 16 3.94 -2.63 18.68
CA GLN A 16 2.60 -2.12 18.96
C GLN A 16 2.16 -1.04 17.95
N VAL A 17 3.10 -0.20 17.52
CA VAL A 17 2.84 0.91 16.60
C VAL A 17 2.54 0.39 15.21
N SER A 18 3.36 -0.54 14.70
CA SER A 18 3.12 -1.20 13.41
C SER A 18 1.79 -1.95 13.40
N ARG A 19 1.44 -2.64 14.49
CA ARG A 19 0.15 -3.34 14.61
C ARG A 19 -1.02 -2.37 14.58
N SER A 20 -0.99 -1.30 15.37
CA SER A 20 -2.07 -0.30 15.40
C SER A 20 -2.22 0.42 14.06
N TRP A 21 -1.11 0.70 13.37
CA TRP A 21 -1.15 1.28 12.02
C TRP A 21 -1.79 0.31 11.02
N ASN A 22 -1.42 -0.97 11.04
CA ASN A 22 -2.01 -1.98 10.17
C ASN A 22 -3.52 -2.15 10.41
N ILE A 23 -3.96 -2.17 11.67
CA ILE A 23 -5.40 -2.22 12.01
C ILE A 23 -6.13 -1.00 11.43
N ARG A 24 -5.59 0.21 11.66
CA ARG A 24 -6.18 1.44 11.14
C ARG A 24 -6.25 1.46 9.61
N PHE A 25 -5.22 0.93 8.95
CA PHE A 25 -5.16 0.82 7.50
C PHE A 25 -6.22 -0.18 6.99
N ASP A 26 -6.27 -1.37 7.57
CA ASP A 26 -7.23 -2.43 7.21
C ASP A 26 -8.68 -1.96 7.32
N GLU A 27 -9.04 -1.29 8.43
CA GLU A 27 -10.37 -0.72 8.62
C GLU A 27 -10.71 0.33 7.56
N ALA A 28 -9.78 1.23 7.26
CA ALA A 28 -10.00 2.29 6.29
C ALA A 28 -10.13 1.76 4.86
N ILE A 29 -9.24 0.84 4.45
CA ILE A 29 -9.20 0.32 3.08
C ILE A 29 -10.43 -0.55 2.81
N LYS A 30 -10.86 -1.34 3.81
CA LYS A 30 -12.13 -2.09 3.76
C LYS A 30 -13.33 -1.17 3.69
N GLY A 31 -13.36 -0.11 4.51
CA GLY A 31 -14.42 0.92 4.46
C GLY A 31 -14.49 1.66 3.12
N TYR A 32 -13.38 1.74 2.38
CA TYR A 32 -13.35 2.29 1.03
C TYR A 32 -13.78 1.29 -0.06
N GLY A 33 -14.11 0.06 0.30
CA GLY A 33 -14.63 -0.96 -0.59
C GLY A 33 -13.58 -1.92 -1.18
N PHE A 34 -12.41 -2.03 -0.55
CA PHE A 34 -11.52 -3.17 -0.83
C PHE A 34 -11.91 -4.39 0.01
N SER A 35 -11.70 -5.57 -0.55
CA SER A 35 -11.75 -6.85 0.19
C SER A 35 -10.33 -7.36 0.38
N GLN A 36 -9.99 -7.75 1.59
CA GLN A 36 -8.73 -8.43 1.90
C GLN A 36 -8.76 -9.85 1.34
N ASN A 37 -7.63 -10.33 0.82
CA ASN A 37 -7.48 -11.72 0.40
C ASN A 37 -7.35 -12.62 1.64
N GLU A 38 -8.01 -13.77 1.64
CA GLU A 38 -8.04 -14.71 2.77
C GLU A 38 -6.72 -15.46 2.95
N ASP A 39 -6.09 -15.85 1.84
CA ASP A 39 -4.83 -16.59 1.83
C ASP A 39 -3.62 -15.66 2.03
N GLU A 40 -3.73 -14.42 1.56
CA GLU A 40 -2.67 -13.41 1.58
C GLU A 40 -3.15 -12.09 2.20
N PRO A 41 -3.16 -11.95 3.55
CA PRO A 41 -3.73 -10.78 4.24
C PRO A 41 -3.09 -9.42 3.91
N CYS A 42 -1.92 -9.41 3.27
CA CYS A 42 -1.27 -8.20 2.77
C CYS A 42 -1.84 -7.72 1.43
N VAL A 43 -2.65 -8.54 0.76
CA VAL A 43 -3.25 -8.28 -0.55
C VAL A 43 -4.70 -7.87 -0.39
N TYR A 44 -5.06 -6.76 -1.01
CA TYR A 44 -6.40 -6.21 -1.06
C TYR A 44 -6.85 -6.09 -2.51
N LYS A 45 -8.12 -6.34 -2.78
CA LYS A 45 -8.72 -6.26 -4.11
C LYS A 45 -9.94 -5.35 -4.06
N LYS A 46 -10.04 -4.42 -5.02
CA LYS A 46 -11.25 -3.65 -5.28
C LYS A 46 -11.69 -3.89 -6.71
N ASN A 47 -12.99 -4.15 -6.87
CA ASN A 47 -13.63 -4.36 -8.15
C ASN A 47 -14.74 -3.33 -8.35
N ASN A 48 -14.86 -2.80 -9.56
CA ASN A 48 -15.98 -1.99 -10.01
C ASN A 48 -16.33 -2.38 -11.45
N GLY A 49 -17.22 -3.36 -11.62
CA GLY A 49 -17.49 -3.96 -12.92
C GLY A 49 -16.24 -4.64 -13.51
N SER A 50 -15.80 -4.18 -14.68
CA SER A 50 -14.58 -4.65 -15.33
C SER A 50 -13.30 -4.01 -14.78
N ALA A 51 -13.39 -2.92 -14.03
CA ALA A 51 -12.24 -2.24 -13.44
C ALA A 51 -11.81 -2.93 -12.14
N VAL A 52 -10.53 -3.25 -12.03
CA VAL A 52 -9.93 -3.96 -10.91
C VAL A 52 -8.64 -3.28 -10.49
N VAL A 53 -8.47 -3.13 -9.17
CA VAL A 53 -7.22 -2.70 -8.54
C VAL A 53 -6.85 -3.70 -7.45
N PHE A 54 -5.62 -4.20 -7.51
CA PHE A 54 -4.98 -4.91 -6.42
C PHE A 54 -4.02 -3.97 -5.70
N LEU A 55 -4.00 -4.06 -4.39
CA LEU A 55 -3.10 -3.33 -3.50
C LEU A 55 -2.38 -4.35 -2.63
N VAL A 56 -1.06 -4.31 -2.63
CA VAL A 56 -0.21 -5.14 -1.77
C VAL A 56 0.51 -4.22 -0.80
N LEU A 57 0.27 -4.44 0.49
CA LEU A 57 0.83 -3.66 1.57
C LEU A 57 2.02 -4.41 2.19
N TYR A 58 3.19 -3.78 2.20
CA TYR A 58 4.36 -4.30 2.91
C TYR A 58 4.90 -3.25 3.86
N VAL A 59 4.61 -3.40 5.16
CA VAL A 59 4.98 -2.43 6.20
C VAL A 59 4.51 -1.02 5.82
N ASP A 60 5.40 -0.14 5.35
CA ASP A 60 5.11 1.22 4.92
C ASP A 60 5.05 1.42 3.39
N ASP A 61 5.40 0.39 2.61
CA ASP A 61 5.34 0.39 1.14
C ASP A 61 4.02 -0.17 0.62
N ILE A 62 3.50 0.45 -0.44
CA ILE A 62 2.29 -0.01 -1.13
C ILE A 62 2.56 -0.20 -2.62
N LEU A 63 2.38 -1.43 -3.08
CA LEU A 63 2.41 -1.78 -4.50
C LEU A 63 0.98 -1.91 -5.02
N MET A 64 0.69 -1.30 -6.18
CA MET A 64 -0.64 -1.39 -6.80
C MET A 64 -0.56 -1.94 -8.21
N PHE A 65 -1.52 -2.80 -8.54
CA PHE A 65 -1.74 -3.33 -9.88
C PHE A 65 -3.15 -2.95 -10.33
N ARG A 66 -3.30 -2.62 -11.61
CA ARG A 66 -4.58 -2.16 -12.17
C ARG A 66 -4.76 -2.64 -13.58
N ASN A 67 -6.00 -2.73 -14.01
CA ASN A 67 -6.34 -2.76 -15.44
C ASN A 67 -6.92 -1.42 -15.94
N ASP A 68 -7.43 -0.56 -15.05
CA ASP A 68 -8.03 0.74 -15.38
C ASP A 68 -7.28 1.93 -14.75
N ILE A 69 -6.91 2.93 -15.56
CA ILE A 69 -6.13 4.11 -15.10
C ILE A 69 -6.98 4.99 -14.18
N GLY A 70 -8.25 5.19 -14.52
CA GLY A 70 -9.15 6.08 -13.80
C GLY A 70 -9.31 5.62 -12.36
N MET A 71 -9.66 4.34 -12.19
CA MET A 71 -9.82 3.70 -10.89
C MET A 71 -8.53 3.77 -10.06
N LEU A 72 -7.36 3.50 -10.63
CA LEU A 72 -6.09 3.64 -9.91
C LEU A 72 -5.88 5.09 -9.44
N THR A 73 -6.17 6.07 -10.31
CA THR A 73 -6.04 7.49 -9.96
C THR A 73 -6.93 7.88 -8.79
N PHE A 74 -8.20 7.43 -8.79
CA PHE A 74 -9.11 7.68 -7.67
C PHE A 74 -8.65 7.02 -6.37
N VAL A 75 -8.17 5.76 -6.44
CA VAL A 75 -7.61 5.06 -5.28
C VAL A 75 -6.40 5.81 -4.72
N LYS A 76 -5.46 6.23 -5.57
CA LYS A 76 -4.28 7.01 -5.16
C LYS A 76 -4.67 8.33 -4.49
N LEU A 77 -5.61 9.08 -5.08
CA LEU A 77 -6.11 10.34 -4.51
C LEU A 77 -6.79 10.15 -3.16
N TRP A 78 -7.56 9.07 -3.00
CA TRP A 78 -8.19 8.78 -1.71
C TRP A 78 -7.15 8.37 -0.65
N LEU A 79 -6.18 7.53 -1.03
CA LEU A 79 -5.09 7.12 -0.15
C LEU A 79 -4.25 8.31 0.33
N SER A 80 -3.85 9.21 -0.58
CA SER A 80 -3.06 10.41 -0.23
C SER A 80 -3.81 11.41 0.66
N LYS A 81 -5.15 11.40 0.61
CA LYS A 81 -6.00 12.22 1.50
C LYS A 81 -6.17 11.58 2.88
N THR A 82 -6.15 10.25 2.95
CA THR A 82 -6.42 9.49 4.18
C THR A 82 -5.15 9.24 4.98
N PHE A 83 -4.02 9.05 4.29
CA PHE A 83 -2.73 8.71 4.87
C PHE A 83 -1.65 9.66 4.36
N SER A 84 -0.72 10.01 5.26
CA SER A 84 0.48 10.76 4.90
C SER A 84 1.44 9.85 4.12
N MET A 85 1.38 9.90 2.79
CA MET A 85 2.18 9.04 1.91
C MET A 85 2.57 9.76 0.63
N LYS A 86 3.60 9.24 -0.04
CA LYS A 86 4.13 9.80 -1.29
C LYS A 86 3.92 8.82 -2.43
N ASP A 87 3.38 9.29 -3.56
CA ASP A 87 3.37 8.51 -4.79
C ASP A 87 4.77 8.51 -5.41
N LEU A 88 5.35 7.33 -5.57
CA LEU A 88 6.65 7.13 -6.21
C LEU A 88 6.54 6.89 -7.73
N GLY A 89 5.34 6.95 -8.29
CA GLY A 89 5.09 6.77 -9.71
C GLY A 89 4.98 5.30 -10.10
N ASN A 90 5.50 4.96 -11.29
CA ASN A 90 5.51 3.57 -11.75
C ASN A 90 6.48 2.74 -10.91
N ALA A 91 6.02 1.59 -10.44
CA ALA A 91 6.78 0.72 -9.56
C ALA A 91 8.09 0.27 -10.22
N SER A 92 9.19 0.86 -9.79
CA SER A 92 10.54 0.58 -10.33
C SER A 92 11.36 -0.27 -9.36
N TYR A 93 10.96 -0.29 -8.09
CA TYR A 93 11.54 -1.08 -7.02
C TYR A 93 10.43 -1.56 -6.08
N ILE A 94 10.63 -2.74 -5.48
CA ILE A 94 9.84 -3.24 -4.36
C ILE A 94 10.76 -4.12 -3.49
N LEU A 95 10.82 -3.88 -2.18
CA LEU A 95 11.67 -4.65 -1.25
C LEU A 95 13.16 -4.73 -1.65
N GLY A 96 13.69 -3.66 -2.28
CA GLY A 96 15.06 -3.64 -2.80
C GLY A 96 15.26 -4.41 -4.11
N ILE A 97 14.23 -5.05 -4.65
CA ILE A 97 14.24 -5.72 -5.95
C ILE A 97 13.83 -4.71 -7.02
N LYS A 98 14.64 -4.57 -8.06
CA LYS A 98 14.35 -3.68 -9.18
C LYS A 98 13.40 -4.36 -10.16
N ILE A 99 12.40 -3.63 -10.62
CA ILE A 99 11.41 -4.11 -11.57
C ILE A 99 11.65 -3.46 -12.93
N TYR A 100 11.77 -4.28 -13.97
CA TYR A 100 11.80 -3.86 -15.37
C TYR A 100 10.49 -4.29 -16.04
N ARG A 101 9.92 -3.41 -16.86
CA ARG A 101 8.74 -3.73 -17.66
C ARG A 101 9.00 -3.39 -19.11
N ASP A 102 8.87 -4.40 -19.98
CA ASP A 102 8.82 -4.21 -21.42
C ASP A 102 7.39 -4.50 -21.89
N GLY A 103 6.61 -3.42 -22.05
CA GLY A 103 5.23 -3.51 -22.51
C GLY A 103 5.08 -4.01 -23.94
N SER A 104 6.12 -3.83 -24.78
CA SER A 104 6.09 -4.29 -26.17
C SER A 104 6.21 -5.81 -26.26
N ARG A 105 7.05 -6.40 -25.40
CA ARG A 105 7.27 -7.85 -25.31
C ARG A 105 6.41 -8.52 -24.24
N LYS A 106 5.62 -7.75 -23.49
CA LYS A 106 4.85 -8.19 -22.31
C LYS A 106 5.72 -8.90 -21.27
N LEU A 107 6.95 -8.42 -21.07
CA LEU A 107 7.91 -8.99 -20.13
C LEU A 107 7.99 -8.17 -18.85
N ILE A 108 8.17 -8.87 -17.73
CA ILE A 108 8.53 -8.30 -16.44
C ILE A 108 9.82 -8.97 -15.99
N GLY A 109 10.86 -8.18 -15.73
CA GLY A 109 12.14 -8.63 -15.21
C GLY A 109 12.35 -8.17 -13.78
N LEU A 110 13.07 -8.96 -12.99
CA LEU A 110 13.46 -8.66 -11.61
C LEU A 110 14.99 -8.77 -11.50
N SER A 111 15.64 -7.79 -10.87
CA SER A 111 17.08 -7.85 -10.54
C SER A 111 17.35 -7.37 -9.13
#